data_AF-A0A5C4RD05-F1
#
_entry.id   AF-A0A5C4RD05-F1
#
_cell.length_a   1.000
_cell.length_b   1.000
_cell.length_c   1.000
_cell.angle_alpha   90.00
_cell.angle_beta   90.00
_cell.angle_gamma   90.00
#
_symmetry.space_group_name_H-M   'P 1'
#
loop_
_entity.id
_entity.type
_entity.pdbx_description
1 polymer ?
#
loop_
_entity_poly.entity_id
_entity_poly.type
_entity_poly.pdbx_seq_one_letter_code
_entity_poly.pdbx_strand_id
1 'polypeptide(L)'
;MHYLDSREIDGDDSSSYLSLVLPWDYLKGQEGMARFMAWLDFLCEQLEPDSGDCGYCLVLPRDYHDYFPLEYQLAQRYPSLQVNSAVHTAKLQYGHSIRGINWITLLSKRFVERLGGESWIRHTLARHRYPDVVITPYSNGLMIRAGQYPDLTPLPGSVPESYFAINQLIRPIRVIPREGHSLHFYGEGHFNDISTLAWYARYDRGPLQVTPLKGNHPALVSGIWQTDSLPGQQYFFAQGATAFDVEGAETGTTVWHLIRETENITE
;
A
#
# COMPACT_ATOMS: atom_id res chain seq x y z
N MET A 1 9.51 16.86 12.72
CA MET A 1 8.15 17.13 12.21
C MET A 1 8.31 17.63 10.80
N HIS A 2 7.97 16.82 9.80
CA HIS A 2 8.08 17.22 8.40
C HIS A 2 6.68 17.62 7.90
N TYR A 3 6.58 18.88 7.48
CA TYR A 3 5.58 19.55 6.64
C TYR A 3 4.09 19.16 6.76
N LEU A 4 3.34 19.89 7.59
CA LEU A 4 1.88 19.96 7.46
C LEU A 4 1.54 21.16 6.57
N ASP A 5 0.97 20.89 5.40
CA ASP A 5 0.16 21.89 4.68
C ASP A 5 -1.27 21.78 5.16
N SER A 6 -2.01 22.88 5.21
CA SER A 6 -3.44 22.83 5.52
C SER A 6 -4.18 23.70 4.52
N ARG A 7 -5.23 23.14 3.91
CA ARG A 7 -6.19 23.80 3.00
C ARG A 7 -6.59 25.21 3.46
N GLU A 8 -6.64 25.44 4.77
CA GLU A 8 -7.00 26.72 5.39
C GLU A 8 -6.05 27.88 5.07
N ILE A 9 -4.83 27.62 4.55
CA ILE A 9 -3.80 28.64 4.35
C ILE A 9 -3.58 28.98 2.86
N ASP A 10 -3.70 28.02 1.95
CA ASP A 10 -3.32 28.19 0.54
C ASP A 10 -4.45 27.90 -0.47
N GLY A 11 -5.57 27.30 -0.03
CA GLY A 11 -6.63 26.84 -0.93
C GLY A 11 -6.19 25.70 -1.85
N ASP A 12 -5.07 25.03 -1.55
CA ASP A 12 -4.57 23.88 -2.30
C ASP A 12 -5.24 22.60 -1.80
N ASP A 13 -5.78 21.80 -2.73
CA ASP A 13 -6.38 20.49 -2.45
C ASP A 13 -5.32 19.37 -2.45
N SER A 14 -4.04 19.73 -2.31
CA SER A 14 -2.94 18.78 -2.31
C SER A 14 -2.82 18.01 -0.98
N SER A 15 -2.36 16.76 -1.08
CA SER A 15 -2.21 15.89 0.08
C SER A 15 -1.11 16.37 1.03
N SER A 16 -1.42 16.50 2.31
CA SER A 16 -0.45 16.77 3.37
C SER A 16 0.28 15.50 3.80
N TYR A 17 1.49 15.63 4.36
CA TYR A 17 2.31 14.51 4.80
C TYR A 17 2.75 14.69 6.26
N LEU A 18 2.61 13.66 7.08
CA LEU A 18 3.10 13.68 8.46
C LEU A 18 4.11 12.56 8.66
N SER A 19 5.31 12.92 9.14
CA SER A 19 6.33 11.95 9.53
C SER A 19 6.76 12.15 10.98
N LEU A 20 6.73 11.05 11.73
CA LEU A 20 7.08 10.98 13.13
C LEU A 20 8.02 9.80 13.33
N VAL A 21 9.10 10.02 14.08
CA VAL A 21 10.06 8.97 14.40
C VAL A 21 10.18 8.88 15.90
N LEU A 22 10.06 7.65 16.42
CA LEU A 22 10.17 7.33 17.83
C LEU A 22 11.46 6.51 18.07
N PRO A 23 12.03 6.55 19.29
CA PRO A 23 13.15 5.68 19.65
C PRO A 23 12.82 4.20 19.38
N TRP A 24 13.78 3.45 18.86
CA TRP A 24 13.54 2.07 18.41
C TRP A 24 13.10 1.13 19.54
N ASP A 25 13.50 1.44 20.77
CA ASP A 25 13.19 0.70 22.00
C ASP A 25 11.84 1.10 22.60
N TYR A 26 11.16 2.12 22.06
CA TYR A 26 9.86 2.57 22.53
C TYR A 26 8.85 1.42 22.59
N LEU A 27 8.83 0.56 21.57
CA LEU A 27 7.93 -0.60 21.50
C LEU A 27 8.26 -1.71 22.52
N LYS A 28 9.48 -1.71 23.06
CA LYS A 28 9.97 -2.75 24.00
C LYS A 28 9.72 -2.40 25.47
N GLY A 29 9.31 -1.16 25.77
CA GLY A 29 8.89 -0.79 27.11
C GLY A 29 7.67 -1.61 27.57
N GLN A 30 7.46 -1.69 28.88
CA GLN A 30 6.41 -2.50 29.54
C GLN A 30 4.98 -2.24 29.01
N GLU A 31 4.73 -1.08 28.40
CA GLU A 31 3.46 -0.71 27.74
C GLU A 31 3.67 -0.10 26.35
N GLY A 32 4.87 -0.26 25.77
CA GLY A 32 5.31 0.44 24.56
C GLY A 32 4.38 0.24 23.37
N MET A 33 4.05 -1.03 23.09
CA MET A 33 3.12 -1.40 22.02
C MET A 33 1.72 -0.83 22.24
N ALA A 34 1.15 -0.96 23.45
CA ALA A 34 -0.20 -0.48 23.75
C ALA A 34 -0.28 1.05 23.61
N ARG A 35 0.72 1.77 24.15
CA ARG A 35 0.81 3.23 24.02
C ARG A 35 1.01 3.68 22.56
N PHE A 36 1.82 2.95 21.79
CA PHE A 36 1.99 3.24 20.37
C PHE A 36 0.68 3.09 19.59
N MET A 37 -0.02 1.96 19.78
CA MET A 37 -1.30 1.72 19.11
C MET A 37 -2.36 2.75 19.50
N ALA A 38 -2.50 3.06 20.79
CA ALA A 38 -3.44 4.08 21.25
C ALA A 38 -3.14 5.48 20.68
N TRP A 39 -1.87 5.83 20.54
CA TRP A 39 -1.47 7.09 19.91
C TRP A 39 -1.70 7.10 18.40
N LEU A 40 -1.47 5.96 17.72
CA LEU A 40 -1.78 5.82 16.30
C LEU A 40 -3.29 5.91 16.04
N ASP A 41 -4.12 5.27 16.87
CA ASP A 41 -5.58 5.38 16.80
C ASP A 41 -6.02 6.85 16.96
N PHE A 42 -5.48 7.56 17.96
CA PHE A 42 -5.71 8.99 18.13
C PHE A 42 -5.33 9.80 16.89
N LEU A 43 -4.15 9.57 16.29
CA LEU A 43 -3.73 10.27 15.07
C LEU A 43 -4.68 9.98 13.90
N CYS A 44 -5.11 8.72 13.74
CA CYS A 44 -6.06 8.34 12.71
C CYS A 44 -7.43 9.03 12.90
N GLU A 45 -7.89 9.19 14.14
CA GLU A 45 -9.12 9.93 14.46
C GLU A 45 -9.00 11.43 14.17
N GLN A 46 -7.83 12.04 14.45
CA GLN A 46 -7.64 13.48 14.25
C GLN A 46 -7.38 13.87 12.79
N LEU A 47 -6.64 13.03 12.07
CA LEU A 47 -6.11 13.38 10.74
C LEU A 47 -6.85 12.70 9.60
N GLU A 48 -7.61 11.64 9.89
CA GLU A 48 -8.33 10.84 8.90
C GLU A 48 -7.45 10.49 7.68
N PRO A 49 -6.24 9.93 7.88
CA PRO A 49 -5.23 9.83 6.83
C PRO A 49 -5.77 9.03 5.65
N ASP A 50 -5.43 9.51 4.46
CA ASP A 50 -5.85 8.86 3.23
C ASP A 50 -5.07 7.55 2.98
N SER A 51 -3.76 7.57 3.24
CA SER A 51 -2.95 6.35 3.37
C SER A 51 -1.76 6.61 4.31
N GLY A 52 -1.10 5.54 4.74
CA GLY A 52 0.09 5.66 5.58
C GLY A 52 0.77 4.32 5.83
N ASP A 53 2.02 4.38 6.27
CA ASP A 53 2.79 3.21 6.67
C ASP A 53 3.55 3.47 7.99
N CYS A 54 3.78 2.41 8.76
CA CYS A 54 4.65 2.44 9.92
C CYS A 54 5.60 1.23 9.91
N GLY A 55 6.86 1.44 10.24
CA GLY A 55 7.89 0.41 10.30
C GLY A 55 9.21 0.98 10.83
N TYR A 56 10.28 0.20 10.76
CA TYR A 56 11.61 0.73 11.06
C TYR A 56 12.12 1.58 9.91
N CYS A 57 12.75 2.71 10.22
CA CYS A 57 13.44 3.57 9.26
C CYS A 57 14.78 4.02 9.82
N LEU A 58 15.64 4.58 8.97
CA LEU A 58 16.85 5.25 9.44
C LEU A 58 16.53 6.69 9.85
N VAL A 59 17.19 7.15 10.92
CA VAL A 59 17.23 8.57 11.27
C VAL A 59 18.52 9.13 10.71
N LEU A 60 18.41 9.81 9.57
CA LEU A 60 19.56 10.44 8.92
C LEU A 60 19.75 11.87 9.45
N PRO A 61 21.01 12.37 9.49
CA PRO A 61 21.31 13.78 9.74
C PRO A 61 20.61 14.74 8.77
N ARG A 62 20.68 16.05 9.05
CA ARG A 62 20.06 17.08 8.17
C ARG A 62 20.66 17.06 6.76
N ASP A 63 21.94 16.74 6.66
CA ASP A 63 22.73 16.45 5.47
C ASP A 63 22.47 15.03 4.92
N TYR A 64 21.22 14.55 4.97
CA TYR A 64 20.83 13.18 4.63
C TYR A 64 21.26 12.73 3.21
N HIS A 65 21.49 13.67 2.29
CA HIS A 65 21.94 13.38 0.93
C HIS A 65 23.31 12.69 0.90
N ASP A 66 24.20 13.03 1.83
CA ASP A 66 25.51 12.39 1.97
C ASP A 66 25.40 10.94 2.49
N TYR A 67 24.25 10.58 3.06
CA TYR A 67 23.97 9.28 3.66
C TYR A 67 22.98 8.43 2.85
N PHE A 68 22.53 8.91 1.69
CA PHE A 68 21.75 8.12 0.75
C PHE A 68 22.45 6.79 0.37
N PRO A 69 23.77 6.73 0.12
CA PRO A 69 24.42 5.45 -0.15
C PRO A 69 24.28 4.43 0.99
N LEU A 70 24.30 4.91 2.24
CA LEU A 70 24.13 4.06 3.42
C LEU A 70 22.68 3.56 3.54
N GLU A 71 21.69 4.43 3.36
CA GLU A 71 20.28 4.03 3.36
C GLU A 71 19.99 3.03 2.25
N TYR A 72 20.53 3.24 1.04
CA TYR A 72 20.40 2.32 -0.08
C TYR A 72 20.99 0.93 0.25
N GLN A 73 22.22 0.87 0.73
CA GLN A 73 22.87 -0.40 1.11
C GLN A 73 22.10 -1.15 2.20
N LEU A 74 21.57 -0.44 3.20
CA LEU A 74 20.77 -1.04 4.25
C LEU A 74 19.41 -1.51 3.74
N ALA A 75 18.75 -0.74 2.88
CA ALA A 75 17.51 -1.14 2.23
C ALA A 75 17.68 -2.42 1.40
N GLN A 76 18.78 -2.56 0.66
CA GLN A 76 19.10 -3.79 -0.07
C GLN A 76 19.27 -5.01 0.86
N ARG A 77 19.74 -4.80 2.09
CA ARG A 77 19.94 -5.87 3.07
C ARG A 77 18.67 -6.18 3.86
N TYR A 78 17.82 -5.19 4.14
CA TYR A 78 16.64 -5.30 5.00
C TYR A 78 15.38 -4.85 4.24
N PRO A 79 14.65 -5.76 3.57
CA PRO A 79 13.55 -5.38 2.70
C PRO A 79 12.37 -4.70 3.42
N SER A 80 12.21 -4.93 4.74
CA SER A 80 11.20 -4.28 5.59
C SER A 80 11.59 -2.88 6.08
N LEU A 81 12.86 -2.48 5.93
CA LEU A 81 13.32 -1.14 6.31
C LEU A 81 12.64 -0.11 5.42
N GLN A 82 12.00 0.88 6.02
CA GLN A 82 11.37 1.98 5.31
C GLN A 82 12.42 3.02 4.88
N VAL A 83 12.46 3.31 3.58
CA VAL A 83 13.30 4.38 2.99
C VAL A 83 12.52 5.69 3.08
N ASN A 84 12.87 6.62 3.96
CA ASN A 84 12.03 7.82 4.19
C ASN A 84 12.75 9.16 3.96
N SER A 85 14.04 9.12 3.65
CA SER A 85 14.89 10.31 3.57
C SER A 85 14.38 11.40 2.61
N ALA A 86 13.88 11.03 1.41
CA ALA A 86 13.35 11.99 0.43
C ALA A 86 11.83 11.90 0.20
N VAL A 87 11.08 11.18 1.05
CA VAL A 87 9.63 10.96 0.81
C VAL A 87 8.81 12.26 0.72
N HIS A 88 9.25 13.31 1.42
CA HIS A 88 8.62 14.62 1.43
C HIS A 88 8.66 15.33 0.05
N THR A 89 9.50 14.89 -0.88
CA THR A 89 9.60 15.49 -2.23
C THR A 89 8.67 14.82 -3.25
N ALA A 90 7.92 13.79 -2.86
CA ALA A 90 7.08 12.98 -3.75
C ALA A 90 5.57 13.31 -3.66
N LYS A 91 5.20 14.51 -3.15
CA LYS A 91 3.80 14.93 -2.85
C LYS A 91 2.81 14.63 -3.99
N LEU A 92 3.18 14.90 -5.25
CA LEU A 92 2.30 14.72 -6.42
C LEU A 92 2.09 13.26 -6.84
N GLN A 93 2.95 12.34 -6.39
CA GLN A 93 2.96 10.97 -6.90
C GLN A 93 1.97 10.05 -6.17
N TYR A 94 1.52 10.43 -4.97
CA TYR A 94 0.69 9.58 -4.10
C TYR A 94 -0.77 10.01 -3.98
N GLY A 95 -1.21 11.08 -4.67
CA GLY A 95 -2.57 11.62 -4.52
C GLY A 95 -3.70 10.62 -4.81
N HIS A 96 -3.46 9.62 -5.66
CA HIS A 96 -4.42 8.53 -5.95
C HIS A 96 -3.83 7.13 -5.78
N SER A 97 -2.72 7.01 -5.05
CA SER A 97 -2.02 5.75 -4.94
C SER A 97 -1.28 5.61 -3.62
N ILE A 98 -1.10 4.37 -3.19
CA ILE A 98 -0.37 4.07 -1.95
C ILE A 98 1.08 3.78 -2.29
N ARG A 99 2.00 4.31 -1.49
CA ARG A 99 3.43 4.11 -1.69
C ARG A 99 3.84 2.64 -1.58
N GLY A 100 3.27 1.91 -0.64
CA GLY A 100 3.56 0.50 -0.41
C GLY A 100 3.01 0.02 0.93
N ILE A 101 3.57 -1.07 1.43
CA ILE A 101 3.23 -1.65 2.73
C ILE A 101 4.44 -1.61 3.66
N ASN A 102 4.15 -1.64 4.96
CA ASN A 102 5.12 -1.99 6.00
C ASN A 102 4.39 -2.70 7.16
N TRP A 103 4.99 -2.75 8.35
CA TRP A 103 4.46 -3.41 9.54
C TRP A 103 3.02 -2.98 9.84
N ILE A 104 2.71 -1.70 9.69
CA ILE A 104 1.34 -1.19 9.67
C ILE A 104 1.12 -0.49 8.33
N THR A 105 -0.01 -0.78 7.69
CA THR A 105 -0.50 -0.10 6.50
C THR A 105 -1.88 0.50 6.81
N LEU A 106 -2.05 1.80 6.58
CA LEU A 106 -3.30 2.52 6.72
C LEU A 106 -3.93 2.72 5.33
N LEU A 107 -5.21 2.38 5.21
CA LEU A 107 -6.00 2.50 4.00
C LEU A 107 -7.26 3.30 4.31
N SER A 108 -7.51 4.42 3.62
CA SER A 108 -8.80 5.11 3.74
C SER A 108 -9.95 4.33 3.10
N LYS A 109 -11.19 4.75 3.37
CA LYS A 109 -12.41 4.15 2.80
C LYS A 109 -12.35 4.04 1.28
N ARG A 110 -11.87 5.08 0.58
CA ARG A 110 -11.74 5.06 -0.88
C ARG A 110 -10.78 3.96 -1.37
N PHE A 111 -9.67 3.73 -0.66
CA PHE A 111 -8.74 2.67 -1.02
C PHE A 111 -9.28 1.29 -0.64
N VAL A 112 -9.99 1.19 0.48
CA VAL A 112 -10.70 -0.02 0.88
C VAL A 112 -11.74 -0.43 -0.17
N GLU A 113 -12.52 0.53 -0.68
CA GLU A 113 -13.50 0.32 -1.75
C GLU A 113 -12.84 -0.13 -3.06
N ARG A 114 -11.75 0.52 -3.48
CA ARG A 114 -10.96 0.13 -4.66
C ARG A 114 -10.35 -1.27 -4.55
N LEU A 115 -10.28 -1.84 -3.35
CA LEU A 115 -9.83 -3.21 -3.11
C LEU A 115 -10.98 -4.23 -3.00
N GLY A 116 -12.23 -3.82 -3.17
CA GLY A 116 -13.40 -4.71 -3.01
C GLY A 116 -14.10 -4.62 -1.67
N GLY A 117 -13.76 -3.62 -0.86
CA GLY A 117 -14.37 -3.38 0.45
C GLY A 117 -13.78 -4.22 1.58
N GLU A 118 -14.17 -3.88 2.81
CA GLU A 118 -13.63 -4.49 4.03
C GLU A 118 -13.87 -6.01 4.09
N SER A 119 -15.06 -6.47 3.68
CA SER A 119 -15.39 -7.90 3.66
C SER A 119 -14.42 -8.69 2.79
N TRP A 120 -14.07 -8.16 1.61
CA TRP A 120 -13.09 -8.78 0.72
C TRP A 120 -11.68 -8.78 1.31
N ILE A 121 -11.26 -7.66 1.89
CA ILE A 121 -9.95 -7.52 2.55
C ILE A 121 -9.82 -8.54 3.69
N ARG A 122 -10.83 -8.64 4.56
CA ARG A 122 -10.85 -9.59 5.69
C ARG A 122 -10.87 -11.04 5.22
N HIS A 123 -11.57 -11.34 4.13
CA HIS A 123 -11.56 -12.67 3.53
C HIS A 123 -10.17 -13.01 2.96
N THR A 124 -9.58 -12.08 2.21
CA THR A 124 -8.27 -12.24 1.57
C THR A 124 -7.15 -12.45 2.60
N LEU A 125 -7.19 -11.67 3.67
CA LEU A 125 -6.20 -11.70 4.76
C LEU A 125 -6.71 -12.48 5.98
N ALA A 126 -7.56 -13.48 5.77
CA ALA A 126 -8.21 -14.19 6.86
C ALA A 126 -7.20 -14.85 7.82
N ARG A 127 -7.48 -14.77 9.12
CA ARG A 127 -6.57 -15.19 10.20
C ARG A 127 -6.17 -16.67 10.15
N HIS A 128 -6.96 -17.53 9.51
CA HIS A 128 -6.60 -18.94 9.32
C HIS A 128 -5.43 -19.12 8.34
N ARG A 129 -5.18 -18.15 7.44
CA ARG A 129 -4.03 -18.13 6.52
C ARG A 129 -2.89 -17.28 7.08
N TYR A 130 -3.22 -16.14 7.69
CA TYR A 130 -2.25 -15.18 8.23
C TYR A 130 -2.61 -14.83 9.68
N PRO A 131 -2.27 -15.70 10.65
CA PRO A 131 -2.69 -15.52 12.05
C PRO A 131 -2.07 -14.30 12.73
N ASP A 132 -0.97 -13.82 12.19
CA ASP A 132 -0.21 -12.65 12.60
C ASP A 132 -0.78 -11.32 12.08
N VAL A 133 -1.72 -11.38 11.13
CA VAL A 133 -2.39 -10.19 10.59
C VAL A 133 -3.56 -9.75 11.48
N VAL A 134 -3.58 -8.46 11.81
CA VAL A 134 -4.67 -7.81 12.54
C VAL A 134 -5.23 -6.67 11.70
N ILE A 135 -6.55 -6.65 11.51
CA ILE A 135 -7.26 -5.60 10.77
C ILE A 135 -8.21 -4.90 11.74
N THR A 136 -7.92 -3.63 12.01
CA THR A 136 -8.69 -2.76 12.92
C THR A 136 -9.29 -1.60 12.12
N PRO A 137 -10.59 -1.31 12.25
CA PRO A 137 -11.19 -0.14 11.61
C PRO A 137 -10.82 1.15 12.36
N TYR A 138 -10.76 2.27 11.64
CA TYR A 138 -10.70 3.63 12.18
C TYR A 138 -11.72 4.52 11.45
N SER A 139 -11.90 5.77 11.91
CA SER A 139 -12.93 6.72 11.41
C SER A 139 -13.00 6.80 9.87
N ASN A 140 -11.84 6.83 9.21
CA ASN A 140 -11.72 6.96 7.76
C ASN A 140 -11.21 5.70 7.05
N GLY A 141 -11.18 4.51 7.66
CA GLY A 141 -10.76 3.30 6.92
C GLY A 141 -10.28 2.12 7.76
N LEU A 142 -9.24 1.42 7.29
CA LEU A 142 -8.66 0.23 7.90
C LEU A 142 -7.17 0.39 8.20
N MET A 143 -6.78 -0.07 9.38
CA MET A 143 -5.39 -0.33 9.76
C MET A 143 -5.11 -1.83 9.63
N ILE A 144 -4.11 -2.18 8.83
CA ILE A 144 -3.66 -3.57 8.64
C ILE A 144 -2.27 -3.71 9.26
N ARG A 145 -2.14 -4.51 10.30
CA ARG A 145 -0.87 -4.79 10.99
C ARG A 145 -0.37 -6.19 10.65
N ALA A 146 0.85 -6.29 10.14
CA ALA A 146 1.56 -7.51 9.76
C ALA A 146 2.47 -8.01 10.88
N GLY A 147 1.94 -8.80 11.81
CA GLY A 147 2.69 -9.31 12.95
C GLY A 147 2.68 -8.40 14.18
N GLN A 148 3.24 -8.91 15.28
CA GLN A 148 3.22 -8.20 16.56
C GLN A 148 4.22 -7.03 16.60
N TYR A 149 5.35 -7.17 15.93
CA TYR A 149 6.43 -6.17 15.89
C TYR A 149 6.87 -5.96 14.44
N PRO A 150 7.43 -4.79 14.11
CA PRO A 150 7.97 -4.55 12.77
C PRO A 150 9.12 -5.51 12.47
N ASP A 151 9.12 -6.06 11.25
CA ASP A 151 10.18 -6.96 10.80
C ASP A 151 11.46 -6.19 10.49
N LEU A 152 12.61 -6.82 10.72
CA LEU A 152 13.93 -6.32 10.29
C LEU A 152 14.83 -7.49 9.90
N THR A 153 14.24 -8.54 9.31
CA THR A 153 14.97 -9.74 8.93
C THR A 153 15.88 -9.44 7.74
N PRO A 154 17.20 -9.61 7.83
CA PRO A 154 18.10 -9.39 6.70
C PRO A 154 17.97 -10.52 5.67
N LEU A 155 18.20 -10.20 4.40
CA LEU A 155 18.46 -11.21 3.38
C LEU A 155 19.70 -12.06 3.75
N PRO A 156 19.71 -13.36 3.41
CA PRO A 156 18.71 -14.10 2.63
C PRO A 156 17.53 -14.64 3.46
N GLY A 157 17.36 -14.19 4.71
CA GLY A 157 16.20 -14.51 5.53
C GLY A 157 14.89 -14.09 4.84
N SER A 158 13.80 -14.81 5.15
CA SER A 158 12.50 -14.55 4.54
C SER A 158 11.71 -13.56 5.38
N VAL A 159 11.26 -12.48 4.74
CA VAL A 159 10.27 -11.55 5.32
C VAL A 159 8.97 -12.33 5.58
N PRO A 160 8.19 -12.01 6.63
CA PRO A 160 6.94 -12.71 6.91
C PRO A 160 5.99 -12.77 5.71
N GLU A 161 5.31 -13.90 5.56
CA GLU A 161 4.34 -14.15 4.48
C GLU A 161 3.24 -13.07 4.43
N SER A 162 2.88 -12.51 5.59
CA SER A 162 1.92 -11.43 5.72
C SER A 162 2.30 -10.17 4.92
N TYR A 163 3.59 -9.84 4.80
CA TYR A 163 4.04 -8.70 3.97
C TYR A 163 3.76 -8.96 2.49
N PHE A 164 4.01 -10.18 2.00
CA PHE A 164 3.70 -10.56 0.63
C PHE A 164 2.20 -10.56 0.37
N ALA A 165 1.41 -11.10 1.30
CA ALA A 165 -0.05 -11.16 1.18
C ALA A 165 -0.68 -9.76 1.13
N ILE A 166 -0.28 -8.85 2.02
CA ILE A 166 -0.77 -7.48 2.05
C ILE A 166 -0.28 -6.70 0.82
N ASN A 167 0.99 -6.89 0.40
CA ASN A 167 1.48 -6.28 -0.83
C ASN A 167 0.65 -6.70 -2.05
N GLN A 168 0.34 -7.99 -2.19
CA GLN A 168 -0.46 -8.47 -3.31
C GLN A 168 -1.89 -7.94 -3.27
N LEU A 169 -2.48 -7.80 -2.08
CA LEU A 169 -3.78 -7.16 -1.90
C LEU A 169 -3.74 -5.70 -2.38
N ILE A 170 -2.79 -4.88 -1.93
CA ILE A 170 -2.77 -3.43 -2.22
C ILE A 170 -2.17 -3.09 -3.60
N ARG A 171 -1.58 -4.06 -4.29
CA ARG A 171 -0.88 -3.85 -5.55
C ARG A 171 -1.68 -3.07 -6.61
N PRO A 172 -3.00 -3.29 -6.78
CA PRO A 172 -3.80 -2.55 -7.77
C PRO A 172 -3.97 -1.05 -7.46
N ILE A 173 -3.72 -0.63 -6.22
CA ILE A 173 -3.83 0.76 -5.77
C ILE A 173 -2.46 1.38 -5.44
N ARG A 174 -1.36 0.64 -5.67
CA ARG A 174 0.00 1.11 -5.41
C ARG A 174 0.42 2.14 -6.45
N VAL A 175 1.32 3.04 -6.07
CA VAL A 175 1.97 3.96 -6.99
C VAL A 175 2.59 3.21 -8.16
N ILE A 176 2.41 3.75 -9.36
CA ILE A 176 3.05 3.28 -10.59
C ILE A 176 4.21 4.25 -10.86
N PRO A 177 5.47 3.84 -10.65
CA PRO A 177 6.60 4.74 -10.87
C PRO A 177 6.70 5.10 -12.35
N ARG A 178 6.91 6.38 -12.63
CA ARG A 178 7.14 6.92 -13.98
C ARG A 178 8.65 7.06 -14.22
N GLU A 179 9.04 7.26 -15.47
CA GLU A 179 10.43 7.56 -15.83
C GLU A 179 10.96 8.73 -14.98
N GLY A 180 12.15 8.55 -14.41
CA GLY A 180 12.78 9.53 -13.51
C GLY A 180 12.27 9.52 -12.06
N HIS A 181 11.35 8.62 -11.68
CA HIS A 181 10.96 8.43 -10.28
C HIS A 181 12.09 7.75 -9.51
N SER A 182 12.69 8.47 -8.57
CA SER A 182 13.66 7.91 -7.63
C SER A 182 13.29 8.19 -6.17
N LEU A 183 13.62 7.24 -5.27
CA LEU A 183 13.51 7.40 -3.82
C LEU A 183 14.60 8.31 -3.23
N HIS A 184 15.66 8.60 -3.98
CA HIS A 184 16.75 9.51 -3.62
C HIS A 184 16.96 10.55 -4.73
N PHE A 185 17.73 11.59 -4.44
CA PHE A 185 18.29 12.45 -5.50
C PHE A 185 19.42 11.70 -6.22
N TYR A 186 19.63 11.95 -7.52
CA TYR A 186 20.64 11.24 -8.31
C TYR A 186 22.05 11.38 -7.73
N GLY A 187 22.77 10.25 -7.61
CA GLY A 187 24.14 10.18 -7.12
C GLY A 187 24.67 8.74 -7.12
N GLU A 188 25.98 8.59 -7.00
CA GLU A 188 26.61 7.25 -6.93
C GLU A 188 26.16 6.52 -5.66
N GLY A 189 25.71 5.27 -5.80
CA GLY A 189 25.22 4.48 -4.68
C GLY A 189 23.84 4.89 -4.16
N HIS A 190 23.13 5.81 -4.81
CA HIS A 190 21.78 6.20 -4.42
C HIS A 190 20.74 5.29 -5.09
N PHE A 191 19.50 5.34 -4.59
CA PHE A 191 18.37 4.91 -5.41
C PHE A 191 18.34 5.73 -6.71
N ASN A 192 18.09 5.03 -7.81
CA ASN A 192 17.78 5.54 -9.14
C ASN A 192 16.41 4.99 -9.58
N ASP A 193 16.00 5.28 -10.80
CA ASP A 193 14.75 4.78 -11.39
C ASP A 193 14.63 3.25 -11.35
N ILE A 194 15.66 2.53 -11.79
CA ILE A 194 15.67 1.05 -11.84
C ILE A 194 15.58 0.45 -10.44
N SER A 195 16.41 0.92 -9.50
CA SER A 195 16.42 0.40 -8.13
C SER A 195 15.19 0.83 -7.32
N THR A 196 14.58 1.97 -7.65
CA THR A 196 13.30 2.41 -7.09
C THR A 196 12.16 1.51 -7.56
N LEU A 197 12.11 1.17 -8.84
CA LEU A 197 11.17 0.17 -9.37
C LEU A 197 11.35 -1.18 -8.67
N ALA A 198 12.59 -1.64 -8.51
CA ALA A 198 12.90 -2.87 -7.77
C ALA A 198 12.46 -2.78 -6.30
N TRP A 199 12.63 -1.63 -5.65
CA TRP A 199 12.19 -1.40 -4.28
C TRP A 199 10.67 -1.51 -4.14
N TYR A 200 9.90 -0.88 -5.03
CA TYR A 200 8.45 -1.00 -5.02
C TYR A 200 8.00 -2.44 -5.32
N ALA A 201 8.73 -3.16 -6.18
CA ALA A 201 8.41 -4.55 -6.54
C ALA A 201 8.96 -5.61 -5.56
N ARG A 202 9.63 -5.23 -4.47
CA ARG A 202 10.38 -6.16 -3.59
C ARG A 202 9.54 -7.29 -2.97
N TYR A 203 8.22 -7.11 -2.90
CA TYR A 203 7.27 -8.11 -2.39
C TYR A 203 6.36 -8.70 -3.50
N ASP A 204 6.60 -8.37 -4.76
CA ASP A 204 5.79 -8.85 -5.87
C ASP A 204 6.17 -10.30 -6.21
N ARG A 205 5.17 -11.18 -6.37
CA ARG A 205 5.37 -12.55 -6.84
C ARG A 205 5.05 -12.68 -8.33
N GLY A 206 5.75 -11.90 -9.14
CA GLY A 206 5.54 -11.81 -10.59
C GLY A 206 4.53 -10.73 -10.99
N PRO A 207 4.15 -10.63 -12.28
CA PRO A 207 3.28 -9.56 -12.80
C PRO A 207 1.87 -9.56 -12.19
N LEU A 208 1.22 -8.39 -12.13
CA LEU A 208 -0.16 -8.28 -11.66
C LEU A 208 -1.09 -8.90 -12.71
N GLN A 209 -1.70 -10.03 -12.38
CA GLN A 209 -2.64 -10.71 -13.27
C GLN A 209 -4.03 -10.10 -13.08
N VAL A 210 -4.38 -9.16 -13.97
CA VAL A 210 -5.68 -8.48 -13.97
C VAL A 210 -6.77 -9.32 -14.62
N THR A 211 -6.40 -10.22 -15.54
CA THR A 211 -7.31 -11.09 -16.29
C THR A 211 -6.83 -12.55 -16.22
N PRO A 212 -7.74 -13.54 -16.13
CA PRO A 212 -9.19 -13.37 -16.02
C PRO A 212 -9.65 -12.94 -14.62
N LEU A 213 -10.79 -12.24 -14.57
CA LEU A 213 -11.51 -11.92 -13.34
C LEU A 213 -12.64 -12.94 -13.14
N LYS A 214 -12.75 -13.52 -11.95
CA LYS A 214 -13.85 -14.43 -11.62
C LYS A 214 -15.06 -13.67 -11.09
N GLY A 215 -16.25 -14.25 -11.27
CA GLY A 215 -17.45 -13.83 -10.56
C GLY A 215 -17.21 -13.78 -9.05
N ASN A 216 -17.93 -12.90 -8.36
CA ASN A 216 -17.83 -12.66 -6.93
C ASN A 216 -16.42 -12.22 -6.44
N HIS A 217 -15.54 -11.79 -7.35
CA HIS A 217 -14.25 -11.17 -7.02
C HIS A 217 -14.27 -9.71 -7.47
N PRO A 218 -13.57 -8.81 -6.76
CA PRO A 218 -13.46 -7.42 -7.16
C PRO A 218 -12.55 -7.27 -8.38
N ALA A 219 -12.94 -6.39 -9.30
CA ALA A 219 -12.09 -6.02 -10.42
C ALA A 219 -10.85 -5.26 -9.91
N LEU A 220 -9.66 -5.69 -10.34
CA LEU A 220 -8.41 -5.03 -9.93
C LEU A 220 -8.17 -3.71 -10.66
N VAL A 221 -8.84 -3.48 -11.80
CA VAL A 221 -8.77 -2.23 -12.57
C VAL A 221 -10.16 -1.85 -13.05
N SER A 222 -10.36 -0.56 -13.32
CA SER A 222 -11.55 -0.12 -14.06
C SER A 222 -11.41 -0.50 -15.53
N GLY A 223 -12.45 -1.04 -16.14
CA GLY A 223 -12.34 -1.47 -17.53
C GLY A 223 -13.61 -2.02 -18.15
N ILE A 224 -13.50 -2.30 -19.44
CA ILE A 224 -14.51 -2.99 -20.23
C ILE A 224 -14.15 -4.47 -20.32
N TRP A 225 -15.08 -5.32 -19.91
CA TRP A 225 -14.92 -6.75 -19.76
C TRP A 225 -15.95 -7.50 -20.61
N GLN A 226 -15.58 -8.71 -21.02
CA GLN A 226 -16.48 -9.63 -21.71
C GLN A 226 -16.38 -11.04 -21.11
N THR A 227 -17.37 -11.87 -21.38
CA THR A 227 -17.37 -13.28 -20.98
C THR A 227 -17.91 -14.14 -22.12
N ASP A 228 -17.34 -15.33 -22.29
CA ASP A 228 -17.77 -16.28 -23.32
C ASP A 228 -19.22 -16.77 -23.09
N SER A 229 -19.72 -16.66 -21.86
CA SER A 229 -21.10 -16.99 -21.50
C SER A 229 -22.14 -16.02 -22.08
N LEU A 230 -21.73 -14.80 -22.45
CA LEU A 230 -22.58 -13.78 -23.08
C LEU A 230 -21.89 -13.21 -24.34
N PRO A 231 -21.81 -13.99 -25.43
CA PRO A 231 -21.06 -13.59 -26.63
C PRO A 231 -21.53 -12.25 -27.19
N GLY A 232 -20.58 -11.36 -27.48
CA GLY A 232 -20.84 -10.05 -28.07
C GLY A 232 -21.33 -8.97 -27.10
N GLN A 233 -21.53 -9.29 -25.82
CA GLN A 233 -21.86 -8.30 -24.79
C GLN A 233 -20.61 -7.82 -24.05
N GLN A 234 -20.60 -6.54 -23.68
CA GLN A 234 -19.52 -5.90 -22.94
C GLN A 234 -20.09 -5.24 -21.69
N TYR A 235 -19.36 -5.34 -20.59
CA TYR A 235 -19.74 -4.81 -19.29
C TYR A 235 -18.62 -3.96 -18.73
N PHE A 236 -18.98 -2.87 -18.06
CA PHE A 236 -18.03 -2.05 -17.33
C PHE A 236 -17.97 -2.51 -15.87
N PHE A 237 -16.76 -2.74 -15.37
CA PHE A 237 -16.50 -2.87 -13.94
C PHE A 237 -15.55 -1.76 -13.51
N ALA A 238 -15.94 -0.99 -12.50
CA ALA A 238 -15.03 -0.08 -11.82
C ALA A 238 -14.05 -0.87 -10.94
N GLN A 239 -12.86 -0.33 -10.69
CA GLN A 239 -11.90 -0.91 -9.75
C GLN A 239 -12.56 -1.10 -8.38
N GLY A 240 -12.43 -2.30 -7.81
CA GLY A 240 -13.07 -2.70 -6.55
C GLY A 240 -14.52 -3.21 -6.72
N ALA A 241 -15.19 -2.97 -7.85
CA ALA A 241 -16.53 -3.50 -8.08
C ALA A 241 -16.48 -5.02 -8.19
N THR A 242 -17.40 -5.70 -7.48
CA THR A 242 -17.51 -7.16 -7.55
C THR A 242 -18.13 -7.57 -8.88
N ALA A 243 -17.40 -8.39 -9.65
CA ALA A 243 -17.94 -8.95 -10.88
C ALA A 243 -19.11 -9.88 -10.58
N PHE A 244 -20.20 -9.76 -11.32
CA PHE A 244 -21.35 -10.64 -11.16
C PHE A 244 -21.13 -11.97 -11.87
N ASP A 245 -21.88 -12.98 -11.44
CA ASP A 245 -22.05 -14.22 -12.19
C ASP A 245 -23.22 -14.10 -13.17
N VAL A 246 -23.06 -14.62 -14.38
CA VAL A 246 -24.14 -14.64 -15.38
C VAL A 246 -25.31 -15.47 -14.84
N GLU A 247 -26.54 -15.07 -15.18
CA GLU A 247 -27.75 -15.76 -14.73
C GLU A 247 -27.69 -17.27 -15.04
N GLY A 248 -27.91 -18.09 -14.02
CA GLY A 248 -27.84 -19.55 -14.11
C GLY A 248 -26.45 -20.16 -13.90
N ALA A 249 -25.38 -19.35 -13.76
CA ALA A 249 -24.06 -19.85 -13.39
C ALA A 249 -23.95 -20.08 -11.87
N GLU A 250 -23.09 -21.02 -11.48
CA GLU A 250 -22.72 -21.20 -10.08
C GLU A 250 -21.90 -19.99 -9.58
N THR A 251 -22.04 -19.66 -8.30
CA THR A 251 -21.33 -18.51 -7.70
C THR A 251 -19.82 -18.63 -7.86
N GLY A 252 -19.21 -17.59 -8.43
CA GLY A 252 -17.77 -17.46 -8.62
C GLY A 252 -17.21 -18.20 -9.85
N THR A 253 -18.07 -18.67 -10.75
CA THR A 253 -17.64 -19.47 -11.90
C THR A 253 -17.59 -18.68 -13.21
N THR A 254 -18.25 -17.53 -13.29
CA THR A 254 -18.18 -16.68 -14.49
C THR A 254 -16.76 -16.15 -14.66
N VAL A 255 -16.21 -16.30 -15.87
CA VAL A 255 -14.87 -15.84 -16.22
C VAL A 255 -14.99 -14.61 -17.12
N TRP A 256 -14.46 -13.49 -16.63
CA TRP A 256 -14.42 -12.20 -17.31
C TRP A 256 -13.03 -11.93 -17.85
N HIS A 257 -12.95 -11.51 -19.11
CA HIS A 257 -11.73 -11.13 -19.80
C HIS A 257 -11.71 -9.63 -20.05
N LEU A 258 -10.65 -8.96 -19.59
CA LEU A 258 -10.45 -7.53 -19.82
C LEU A 258 -10.20 -7.27 -21.31
N ILE A 259 -10.97 -6.37 -21.90
CA ILE A 259 -10.79 -5.89 -23.27
C ILE A 259 -9.98 -4.60 -23.29
N ARG A 260 -10.32 -3.67 -22.39
CA ARG A 260 -9.66 -2.38 -22.30
C ARG A 260 -9.75 -1.81 -20.89
N GLU A 261 -8.61 -1.41 -20.34
CA GLU A 261 -8.54 -0.64 -19.10
C GLU A 261 -9.03 0.80 -19.33
N THR A 262 -9.70 1.37 -18.34
CA THR A 262 -10.14 2.77 -18.32
C THR A 262 -9.60 3.47 -17.08
N GLU A 263 -9.66 4.80 -17.06
CA GLU A 263 -9.34 5.55 -15.85
C GLU A 263 -10.28 5.16 -14.70
N ASN A 264 -9.78 5.29 -13.47
CA ASN A 264 -10.56 5.00 -12.28
C ASN A 264 -11.57 6.15 -12.06
N ILE A 265 -12.86 5.84 -12.13
CA ILE A 265 -13.96 6.82 -12.14
C ILE A 265 -14.19 7.48 -10.75
N THR A 266 -13.40 7.15 -9.73
CA THR A 266 -13.42 7.86 -8.44
C THR A 266 -12.55 9.11 -8.51
N GLU A 267 -12.97 10.08 -9.32
CA GLU A 267 -12.53 11.48 -9.30
C GLU A 267 -13.62 12.37 -8.71
#